data_AF-A0A161ZC88-F1
#
_entry.id   AF-A0A161ZC88-F1
#
_cell.length_a   1.000
_cell.length_b   1.000
_cell.length_c   1.000
_cell.angle_alpha   90.00
_cell.angle_beta   90.00
_cell.angle_gamma   90.00
#
_symmetry.space_group_name_H-M   'P 1'
#
loop_
_entity.id
_entity.type
_entity.pdbx_description
1 polymer ?
#
loop_
_entity_poly.entity_id
_entity_poly.type
_entity_poly.pdbx_seq_one_letter_code
_entity_poly.pdbx_strand_id
1 'polypeptide(L)'
;MDISFILILALAAGAMFLMTSRTRKQQREAQNFRATLAPGQEVMTGSGMFGTIVDVDEDADVITIESTPGNQSRWLRAAIAKLVEPPVETEETETDETSETAAVYGSANADPSTSKGDVDDLVVPDDLSGLTDDGSEKERGRRDDGTDTK
;
A
#
# COMPACT_ATOMS: atom_id res chain seq x y z
N MET A 1 -15.89 -47.47 18.90
CA MET A 1 -16.00 -46.12 18.29
C MET A 1 -17.46 -45.92 17.97
N ASP A 2 -18.09 -44.93 18.60
CA ASP A 2 -19.53 -44.70 18.43
C ASP A 2 -19.83 -44.23 17.01
N ILE A 3 -20.96 -44.67 16.45
CA ILE A 3 -21.42 -44.25 15.12
C ILE A 3 -21.56 -42.72 15.03
N SER A 4 -21.95 -42.07 16.13
CA SER A 4 -22.00 -40.61 16.25
C SER A 4 -20.62 -39.96 16.10
N PHE A 5 -19.56 -40.58 16.64
CA PHE A 5 -18.19 -40.09 16.49
C PHE A 5 -17.69 -40.24 15.04
N ILE A 6 -18.03 -41.35 14.37
CA ILE A 6 -17.73 -41.58 12.96
C ILE A 6 -18.48 -40.57 12.07
N LEU A 7 -19.73 -40.25 12.38
CA LEU A 7 -20.53 -39.25 11.64
C LEU A 7 -19.97 -37.83 11.79
N ILE A 8 -19.56 -37.42 13.00
CA ILE A 8 -18.94 -36.12 13.23
C ILE A 8 -17.59 -36.04 12.48
N LEU A 9 -16.78 -37.10 12.52
CA LEU A 9 -15.51 -37.16 11.80
C LEU A 9 -15.71 -37.07 10.28
N ALA A 10 -16.71 -37.78 9.74
CA ALA A 10 -17.05 -37.74 8.32
C ALA A 10 -17.51 -36.34 7.88
N LEU A 11 -18.31 -35.65 8.71
CA LEU A 11 -18.77 -34.30 8.44
C LEU A 11 -17.61 -33.29 8.48
N ALA A 12 -16.72 -33.40 9.47
CA ALA A 12 -15.52 -32.57 9.57
C ALA A 12 -14.57 -32.78 8.38
N ALA A 13 -14.34 -34.04 7.98
CA ALA A 13 -13.52 -34.37 6.82
C ALA A 13 -14.14 -33.82 5.51
N GLY A 14 -15.46 -33.93 5.35
CA GLY A 14 -16.18 -33.36 4.21
C GLY A 14 -16.06 -31.83 4.14
N ALA A 15 -16.22 -31.13 5.27
CA ALA A 15 -16.07 -29.68 5.35
C ALA A 15 -14.63 -29.24 5.04
N MET A 16 -13.63 -29.94 5.58
CA MET A 16 -12.22 -29.65 5.34
C MET A 16 -11.83 -29.90 3.87
N PHE A 17 -12.37 -30.95 3.24
CA PHE A 17 -12.15 -31.24 1.82
C PHE A 17 -12.69 -30.11 0.93
N LEU A 18 -13.90 -29.60 1.22
CA LEU A 18 -14.51 -28.51 0.48
C LEU A 18 -13.70 -27.20 0.61
N MET A 19 -13.28 -26.84 1.82
CA MET A 19 -12.43 -25.66 2.04
C MET A 19 -11.08 -25.79 1.35
N THR A 20 -10.44 -26.96 1.44
CA THR A 20 -9.14 -27.24 0.83
C THR A 20 -9.19 -27.17 -0.70
N SER A 21 -10.29 -27.59 -1.32
CA SER A 21 -10.46 -27.49 -2.77
C SER A 21 -10.53 -26.02 -3.22
N ARG A 22 -11.26 -25.18 -2.47
CA ARG A 22 -11.46 -23.76 -2.81
C ARG A 22 -10.17 -22.95 -2.65
N THR A 23 -9.40 -23.19 -1.58
CA THR A 23 -8.11 -22.53 -1.35
C THR A 23 -7.07 -22.93 -2.39
N ARG A 24 -7.03 -24.22 -2.79
CA ARG A 24 -6.13 -24.69 -3.86
C ARG A 24 -6.46 -24.03 -5.20
N LYS A 25 -7.73 -23.80 -5.50
CA LYS A 25 -8.14 -23.14 -6.75
C LYS A 25 -7.61 -21.69 -6.81
N GLN A 26 -7.83 -20.92 -5.74
CA GLN A 26 -7.36 -19.53 -5.65
C GLN A 26 -5.82 -19.43 -5.70
N GLN A 27 -5.11 -20.35 -5.05
CA GLN A 27 -3.63 -20.38 -5.11
C GLN A 27 -3.12 -20.65 -6.53
N ARG A 28 -3.76 -21.56 -7.27
CA ARG A 28 -3.39 -21.85 -8.66
C ARG A 28 -3.67 -20.67 -9.58
N GLU A 29 -4.81 -20.00 -9.41
CA GLU A 29 -5.14 -18.78 -10.16
C GLU A 29 -4.12 -17.67 -9.91
N ALA A 30 -3.75 -17.44 -8.64
CA ALA A 30 -2.73 -16.45 -8.29
C ALA A 30 -1.33 -16.80 -8.86
N GLN A 31 -0.96 -18.09 -8.88
CA GLN A 31 0.30 -18.54 -9.49
C GLN A 31 0.28 -18.37 -11.02
N ASN A 32 -0.83 -18.70 -11.66
CA ASN A 32 -0.99 -18.53 -13.10
C ASN A 32 -0.93 -17.06 -13.50
N PHE A 33 -1.60 -16.17 -12.77
CA PHE A 33 -1.54 -14.72 -13.00
C PHE A 33 -0.12 -14.17 -12.88
N ARG A 34 0.64 -14.65 -11.89
CA ARG A 34 2.06 -14.28 -11.76
C ARG A 34 2.89 -14.79 -12.95
N ALA A 35 2.52 -15.88 -13.59
CA ALA A 35 3.25 -16.42 -14.74
C ALA A 35 2.97 -15.66 -16.05
N THR A 36 1.91 -14.86 -16.12
CA THR A 36 1.60 -14.04 -17.31
C THR A 36 2.31 -12.69 -17.33
N LEU A 37 2.98 -12.31 -16.23
CA LEU A 37 3.68 -11.04 -16.09
C LEU A 37 4.98 -11.06 -16.90
N ALA A 38 5.10 -10.12 -17.84
CA ALA A 38 6.25 -9.99 -18.72
C ALA A 38 6.68 -8.50 -18.86
N PRO A 39 7.96 -8.23 -19.14
CA PRO A 39 8.41 -6.89 -19.47
C PRO A 39 7.61 -6.24 -20.60
N GLY A 40 7.33 -4.94 -20.48
CA GLY A 40 6.55 -4.14 -21.42
C GLY A 40 5.05 -4.06 -21.11
N GLN A 41 4.54 -4.84 -20.15
CA GLN A 41 3.14 -4.77 -19.73
C GLN A 41 2.91 -3.65 -18.72
N GLU A 42 1.79 -2.94 -18.87
CA GLU A 42 1.30 -2.00 -17.87
C GLU A 42 0.52 -2.74 -16.79
N VAL A 43 0.81 -2.44 -15.54
CA VAL A 43 0.26 -3.14 -14.37
C VAL A 43 -0.14 -2.17 -13.27
N MET A 44 -1.06 -2.62 -12.43
CA MET A 44 -1.41 -1.95 -11.19
C MET A 44 -1.02 -2.84 -10.00
N THR A 45 -0.30 -2.26 -9.04
CA THR A 45 0.00 -2.91 -7.76
C THR A 45 -1.22 -2.92 -6.84
N GLY A 46 -1.21 -3.78 -5.82
CA GLY A 46 -2.27 -3.83 -4.81
C GLY A 46 -2.46 -2.53 -4.01
N SER A 47 -1.47 -1.66 -3.97
CA SER A 47 -1.57 -0.33 -3.34
C SER A 47 -2.12 0.76 -4.28
N GLY A 48 -2.42 0.41 -5.54
CA GLY A 48 -2.92 1.33 -6.55
C GLY A 48 -1.84 2.07 -7.36
N MET A 49 -0.57 1.65 -7.27
CA MET A 49 0.49 2.22 -8.11
C MET A 49 0.40 1.66 -9.52
N PHE A 50 0.47 2.52 -10.52
CA PHE A 50 0.59 2.13 -11.93
C PHE A 50 2.04 2.20 -12.39
N GLY A 51 2.38 1.35 -13.34
CA GLY A 51 3.63 1.44 -14.08
C GLY A 51 3.81 0.29 -15.04
N THR A 52 4.92 0.34 -15.77
CA THR A 52 5.29 -0.65 -16.78
C THR A 52 6.37 -1.56 -16.24
N ILE A 53 6.25 -2.86 -16.47
CA ILE A 53 7.29 -3.82 -16.10
C ILE A 53 8.50 -3.59 -17.02
N VAL A 54 9.67 -3.31 -16.44
CA VAL A 54 10.92 -3.16 -17.19
C VAL A 54 11.75 -4.43 -17.15
N ASP A 55 11.71 -5.15 -16.03
CA ASP A 55 12.50 -6.34 -15.81
C ASP A 55 11.80 -7.30 -14.84
N VAL A 56 12.06 -8.60 -15.00
CA VAL A 56 11.52 -9.68 -14.17
C VAL A 56 12.65 -10.62 -13.78
N ASP A 57 12.94 -10.69 -12.49
CA ASP A 57 13.86 -11.64 -11.90
C ASP A 57 13.08 -12.88 -11.43
N GLU A 58 13.15 -13.95 -12.21
CA GLU A 58 12.45 -15.21 -11.93
C GLU A 58 13.05 -15.96 -10.73
N ASP A 59 14.34 -15.80 -10.44
CA ASP A 59 15.03 -16.48 -9.35
C ASP A 59 14.69 -15.85 -7.99
N ALA A 60 14.56 -14.52 -7.94
CA ALA A 60 14.26 -13.77 -6.73
C ALA A 60 12.76 -13.48 -6.49
N ASP A 61 11.89 -13.79 -7.46
CA ASP A 61 10.46 -13.39 -7.49
C ASP A 61 10.26 -11.86 -7.36
N VAL A 62 11.19 -11.10 -7.93
CA VAL A 62 11.21 -9.64 -7.91
C VAL A 62 10.94 -9.11 -9.31
N ILE A 63 10.15 -8.05 -9.39
CA ILE A 63 9.87 -7.32 -10.64
C ILE A 63 10.29 -5.86 -10.50
N THR A 64 10.78 -5.29 -11.58
CA THR A 64 11.10 -3.86 -11.65
C THR A 64 10.01 -3.16 -12.44
N ILE A 65 9.38 -2.17 -11.80
CA ILE A 65 8.29 -1.37 -12.37
C ILE A 65 8.78 0.06 -12.53
N GLU A 66 8.48 0.65 -13.69
CA GLU A 66 8.73 2.05 -14.00
C GLU A 66 7.40 2.81 -14.08
N SER A 67 7.22 3.81 -13.20
CA SER A 67 6.00 4.64 -13.19
C SER A 67 6.15 5.92 -14.03
N THR A 68 7.35 6.48 -14.06
CA THR A 68 7.72 7.63 -14.90
C THR A 68 9.10 7.39 -15.50
N PRO A 69 9.46 8.03 -16.63
CA PRO A 69 10.74 7.82 -17.27
C PRO A 69 11.92 7.94 -16.31
N GLY A 70 12.64 6.84 -16.11
CA GLY A 70 13.80 6.76 -15.23
C GLY A 70 13.51 6.61 -13.73
N ASN A 71 12.25 6.48 -13.31
CA ASN A 71 11.88 6.13 -11.94
C ASN A 71 11.50 4.66 -11.84
N GLN A 72 12.48 3.85 -11.45
CA GLN A 72 12.33 2.41 -11.31
C GLN A 72 12.27 2.01 -9.84
N SER A 73 11.36 1.08 -9.54
CA SER A 73 11.15 0.54 -8.20
C SER A 73 11.02 -0.97 -8.27
N ARG A 74 11.54 -1.66 -7.24
CA ARG A 74 11.52 -3.13 -7.16
C ARG A 74 10.43 -3.59 -6.22
N TRP A 75 9.64 -4.54 -6.69
CA TRP A 75 8.50 -5.09 -5.98
C TRP A 75 8.54 -6.61 -6.00
N LEU A 76 7.90 -7.23 -5.02
CA LEU A 76 7.59 -8.66 -5.14
C LEU A 76 6.61 -8.86 -6.28
N ARG A 77 6.75 -9.94 -7.04
CA ARG A 77 5.81 -10.30 -8.10
C ARG A 77 4.38 -10.48 -7.58
N ALA A 78 4.26 -10.89 -6.32
CA ALA A 78 3.00 -10.98 -5.57
C ALA A 78 2.30 -9.64 -5.32
N ALA A 79 2.99 -8.50 -5.48
CA ALA A 79 2.43 -7.17 -5.25
C ALA A 79 1.58 -6.67 -6.44
N ILE A 80 1.62 -7.33 -7.59
CA ILE A 80 0.78 -7.00 -8.75
C ILE A 80 -0.63 -7.51 -8.54
N ALA A 81 -1.61 -6.61 -8.68
CA ALA A 81 -3.02 -6.91 -8.52
C ALA A 81 -3.71 -7.21 -9.86
N LYS A 82 -3.38 -6.46 -10.92
CA LYS A 82 -3.98 -6.64 -12.24
C LYS A 82 -3.09 -6.08 -13.36
N LEU A 83 -3.25 -6.64 -14.55
CA LEU A 83 -2.79 -6.01 -15.79
C LEU A 83 -3.74 -4.86 -16.16
N VAL A 84 -3.18 -3.80 -16.71
CA VAL A 84 -3.93 -2.71 -17.31
C VAL A 84 -3.97 -2.98 -18.81
N GLU A 85 -5.15 -3.26 -19.32
CA GLU A 85 -5.34 -3.33 -20.77
C GLU A 85 -5.28 -1.90 -21.32
N PRO A 86 -4.41 -1.63 -22.31
CA PRO A 86 -4.39 -0.32 -22.93
C PRO A 86 -5.76 -0.04 -23.56
N PRO A 87 -6.28 1.20 -23.49
CA PRO A 87 -7.52 1.56 -24.16
C PRO A 87 -7.31 1.37 -25.66
N VAL A 88 -7.85 0.27 -26.18
CA VAL A 88 -7.94 0.01 -27.60
C VAL A 88 -8.91 1.04 -28.16
N GLU A 89 -8.43 1.91 -29.06
CA GLU A 89 -9.30 2.72 -29.91
C GLU A 89 -10.19 1.72 -30.69
N THR A 90 -11.49 1.77 -30.40
CA THR A 90 -12.52 0.73 -30.61
C THR A 90 -12.62 0.15 -32.04
N GLU A 91 -12.72 -1.18 -32.12
CA GLU A 91 -13.78 -1.84 -32.89
C GLU A 91 -14.52 -2.81 -31.96
N GLU A 92 -15.84 -2.76 -32.02
CA GLU A 92 -16.79 -3.45 -31.15
C GLU A 92 -16.59 -4.97 -31.18
N THR A 93 -16.33 -5.58 -30.03
CA THR A 93 -16.83 -6.93 -29.74
C THR A 93 -17.16 -6.99 -28.26
N GLU A 94 -18.46 -7.04 -27.96
CA GLU A 94 -19.00 -7.29 -26.63
C GLU A 94 -18.37 -8.58 -26.06
N THR A 95 -17.76 -8.48 -24.88
CA THR A 95 -17.75 -9.57 -23.92
C THR A 95 -17.96 -8.94 -22.54
N ASP A 96 -19.23 -8.95 -22.17
CA ASP A 96 -19.73 -8.78 -20.81
C ASP A 96 -19.16 -9.88 -19.91
N GLU A 97 -18.32 -9.51 -18.95
CA GLU A 97 -18.35 -10.15 -17.64
C GLU A 97 -18.25 -9.07 -16.54
N THR A 98 -19.43 -8.57 -16.21
CA THR A 98 -19.76 -7.91 -14.95
C THR A 98 -19.10 -8.61 -13.75
N SER A 99 -18.24 -7.90 -13.03
CA SER A 99 -17.95 -8.18 -11.61
C SER A 99 -18.15 -6.91 -10.78
N GLU A 100 -19.41 -6.65 -10.46
CA GLU A 100 -19.78 -5.87 -9.29
C GLU A 100 -19.29 -6.59 -8.04
N THR A 101 -18.28 -6.03 -7.38
CA THR A 101 -18.19 -6.12 -5.92
C THR A 101 -18.21 -4.72 -5.37
N ALA A 102 -19.42 -4.27 -5.07
CA ALA A 102 -19.71 -3.06 -4.32
C ALA A 102 -18.96 -3.06 -2.99
N ALA A 103 -18.52 -1.85 -2.64
CA ALA A 103 -17.72 -1.52 -1.48
C ALA A 103 -18.40 -1.88 -0.15
N VAL A 104 -17.59 -2.31 0.81
CA VAL A 104 -17.79 -1.99 2.23
C VAL A 104 -16.54 -1.27 2.72
N TYR A 105 -16.41 -0.01 2.33
CA TYR A 105 -15.66 0.96 3.12
C TYR A 105 -16.60 1.45 4.21
N GLY A 106 -16.28 1.13 5.47
CA GLY A 106 -16.94 1.70 6.63
C GLY A 106 -16.69 3.20 6.68
N SER A 107 -17.59 3.98 6.07
CA SER A 107 -17.68 5.42 6.25
C SER A 107 -18.29 5.68 7.62
N ALA A 108 -17.44 5.86 8.64
CA ALA A 108 -17.85 6.54 9.85
C ALA A 108 -18.15 8.00 9.49
N ASN A 109 -19.44 8.34 9.46
CA ASN A 109 -19.89 9.72 9.43
C ASN A 109 -19.40 10.42 10.69
N ALA A 110 -18.31 11.20 10.58
CA ALA A 110 -17.96 12.20 11.57
C ALA A 110 -18.78 13.46 11.25
N ASP A 111 -19.82 13.65 12.05
CA ASP A 111 -20.65 14.87 12.08
C ASP A 111 -19.76 16.09 12.39
N PRO A 112 -19.69 17.12 11.52
CA PRO A 112 -18.84 18.29 11.72
C PRO A 112 -19.50 19.39 12.56
N SER A 113 -20.38 19.07 13.51
CA SER A 113 -20.93 20.08 14.41
C SER A 113 -21.30 19.56 15.80
N THR A 114 -20.30 19.46 16.69
CA THR A 114 -20.52 19.67 18.13
C THR A 114 -19.29 20.35 18.75
N SER A 115 -19.37 21.68 18.79
CA SER A 115 -18.95 22.56 19.89
C SER A 115 -17.64 22.27 20.66
N LYS A 116 -16.63 23.10 20.37
CA LYS A 116 -15.72 23.79 21.31
C LYS A 116 -15.27 23.01 22.56
N GLY A 117 -14.04 22.52 22.52
CA GLY A 117 -13.25 22.14 23.69
C GLY A 117 -11.76 22.37 23.40
N ASP A 118 -11.24 23.46 23.95
CA ASP A 118 -9.85 23.70 24.38
C ASP A 118 -8.71 23.18 23.49
N VAL A 119 -8.27 24.02 22.55
CA VAL A 119 -6.99 23.90 21.82
C VAL A 119 -5.86 24.73 22.44
N ASP A 120 -6.10 25.36 23.59
CA ASP A 120 -5.15 26.29 24.24
C ASP A 120 -4.12 25.59 25.15
N ASP A 121 -4.14 24.26 25.31
CA ASP A 121 -3.26 23.55 26.25
C ASP A 121 -2.29 22.54 25.61
N LEU A 122 -2.05 22.65 24.30
CA LEU A 122 -0.92 21.98 23.66
C LEU A 122 0.35 22.78 23.92
N VAL A 123 1.02 22.49 25.04
CA VAL A 123 2.37 23.02 25.33
C VAL A 123 3.36 22.41 24.35
N VAL A 124 3.62 23.13 23.26
CA VAL A 124 4.72 22.81 22.34
C VAL A 124 6.02 23.31 23.00
N PRO A 125 6.99 22.45 23.30
CA PRO A 125 8.27 22.89 23.86
C PRO A 125 9.02 23.79 22.85
N ASP A 126 9.47 24.96 23.33
CA ASP A 126 10.11 26.04 22.55
C ASP A 126 11.41 25.65 21.79
N ASP A 127 11.94 24.44 22.02
CA ASP A 127 13.28 24.03 21.54
C ASP A 127 13.30 23.63 20.05
N LEU A 128 12.15 23.58 19.37
CA LEU A 128 12.08 23.20 17.95
C LEU A 128 12.28 24.38 16.98
N SER A 129 12.28 25.62 17.46
CA SER A 129 12.51 26.81 16.60
C SER A 129 13.99 27.11 16.36
N GLY A 130 14.92 26.40 17.02
CA GLY A 130 16.36 26.68 16.96
C GLY A 130 17.14 26.03 15.83
N LEU A 131 16.52 25.17 15.01
CA LEU A 131 17.24 24.38 13.99
C LEU A 131 17.19 24.98 12.58
N THR A 132 16.58 26.15 12.42
CA THR A 132 16.57 26.90 11.15
C THR A 132 17.06 28.32 11.39
N ASP A 133 18.33 28.48 11.72
CA ASP A 133 19.04 29.72 11.43
C ASP A 133 20.35 29.37 10.71
N ASP A 134 20.35 29.74 9.44
CA ASP A 134 21.43 29.60 8.49
C ASP A 134 22.64 30.42 8.97
N GLY A 135 23.80 29.77 9.01
CA GLY A 135 25.03 30.39 9.49
C GLY A 135 25.43 31.58 8.62
N SER A 136 25.33 32.79 9.16
CA SER A 136 26.14 33.91 8.68
C SER A 136 26.38 34.99 9.76
N GLU A 137 27.67 35.18 10.07
CA GLU A 137 28.28 36.48 10.37
C GLU A 137 27.87 37.25 11.65
N LYS A 138 28.69 37.17 12.70
CA LYS A 138 29.69 38.22 13.03
C LYS A 138 30.22 38.11 14.47
N GLU A 139 31.48 37.70 14.56
CA GLU A 139 32.40 38.24 15.56
C GLU A 139 32.44 39.77 15.49
N ARG A 140 31.97 40.46 16.53
CA ARG A 140 32.54 41.70 17.11
C ARG A 140 32.06 41.71 18.57
N GLY A 141 32.85 41.61 19.62
CA GLY A 141 34.21 42.11 19.80
C GLY A 141 34.21 42.90 21.13
N ARG A 142 34.49 42.19 22.22
CA ARG A 142 35.12 42.64 23.48
C ARG A 142 34.77 44.00 24.11
N ARG A 143 34.34 43.84 25.37
CA ARG A 143 34.82 44.48 26.63
C ARG A 143 34.09 45.74 27.10
N ASP A 144 33.44 45.54 28.25
CA ASP A 144 32.88 46.51 29.18
C ASP A 144 33.81 47.70 29.45
N ASP A 145 33.23 48.88 29.32
CA ASP A 145 33.59 50.11 30.00
C ASP A 145 32.44 50.44 30.96
N GLY A 146 32.76 50.88 32.17
CA GLY A 146 31.78 51.21 33.20
C GLY A 146 32.26 50.76 34.58
N THR A 147 33.22 51.46 35.19
CA THR A 147 32.97 52.40 36.32
C THR A 147 32.36 51.70 37.53
N ASP A 148 33.17 51.44 38.56
CA ASP A 148 33.22 52.27 39.79
C ASP A 148 31.88 52.16 40.55
N THR A 149 31.78 51.63 41.76
CA THR A 149 32.38 52.22 42.96
C THR A 149 32.06 51.32 44.17
N LYS A 150 33.03 51.24 45.08
CA LYS A 150 32.92 51.11 46.55
C LYS A 150 32.51 49.79 47.21
#